data_AF-A0A0C1YTD5-F1
#
_entry.id   AF-A0A0C1YTD5-F1
#
_cell.length_a   1.000
_cell.length_b   1.000
_cell.length_c   1.000
_cell.angle_alpha   90.00
_cell.angle_beta   90.00
_cell.angle_gamma   90.00
#
_symmetry.space_group_name_H-M   'P 1'
#
loop_
_entity.id
_entity.type
_entity.pdbx_description
1 polymer ?
#
loop_
_entity_poly.entity_id
_entity_poly.type
_entity_poly.pdbx_seq_one_letter_code
_entity_poly.pdbx_strand_id
1 'polypeptide(L)'
;MKKLMTSLAVAAAIASPVALADSTPVMFSTIDNTNAPSNSSVGGVRLAVLHGQVNEVKGVDFSLLGMSETDRTTGVNFGLFFGASKVNQEMKGVSLGLFNWNQGQTTGLNLGAVNVTNNVEGLNWSAVNYSEGYTMADIGLASISKKSNFQLGFFNMTDQIDGVQIGLLNCADNGFFKCFPIVNFAK
;
A
#
# COMPACT_ATOMS: atom_id res chain seq x y z
N MET A 1 10.89 -18.47 47.32
CA MET A 1 11.09 -18.25 45.86
C MET A 1 9.79 -18.21 45.04
N LYS A 2 8.72 -18.97 45.37
CA LYS A 2 7.46 -18.92 44.59
C LYS A 2 6.60 -17.65 44.74
N LYS A 3 6.70 -16.92 45.86
CA LYS A 3 5.90 -15.70 46.12
C LYS A 3 6.43 -14.43 45.46
N LEU A 4 7.68 -14.43 45.01
CA LEU A 4 8.32 -13.27 44.35
C LEU A 4 8.05 -13.25 42.83
N MET A 5 7.74 -14.42 42.25
CA MET A 5 7.44 -14.53 40.81
C MET A 5 6.00 -14.15 40.48
N THR A 6 5.05 -14.33 41.41
CA THR A 6 3.65 -13.92 41.22
C THR A 6 3.46 -12.40 41.30
N SER A 7 4.26 -11.70 42.12
CA SER A 7 4.22 -10.23 42.21
C SER A 7 4.77 -9.53 40.95
N LEU A 8 5.74 -10.14 40.27
CA LEU A 8 6.31 -9.58 39.04
C LEU A 8 5.38 -9.74 37.83
N ALA A 9 4.63 -10.85 37.77
CA ALA A 9 3.64 -11.09 36.72
C ALA A 9 2.40 -10.17 36.86
N VAL A 10 2.01 -9.83 38.09
CA VAL A 10 0.90 -8.89 38.33
C VAL A 10 1.33 -7.45 38.06
N ALA A 11 2.57 -7.05 38.35
CA ALA A 11 3.09 -5.73 37.98
C ALA A 11 3.22 -5.56 36.45
N ALA A 12 3.60 -6.62 35.72
CA ALA A 12 3.66 -6.61 34.26
C ALA A 12 2.26 -6.57 33.61
N ALA A 13 1.22 -7.10 34.28
CA ALA A 13 -0.15 -7.03 33.79
C ALA A 13 -0.82 -5.67 34.01
N ILE A 14 -0.32 -4.86 34.96
CA ILE A 14 -0.84 -3.50 35.24
C ILE A 14 -0.08 -2.42 34.44
N ALA A 15 1.03 -2.77 33.78
CA ALA A 15 1.80 -1.87 32.92
C ALA A 15 1.23 -1.70 31.48
N SER A 16 0.11 -2.36 31.16
CA SER A 16 -0.43 -2.42 29.81
C SER A 16 -1.62 -1.47 29.54
N PRO A 17 -1.47 -0.16 29.81
CA PRO A 17 -2.00 0.84 28.89
C PRO A 17 -0.93 1.75 28.27
N VAL A 18 0.36 1.60 28.65
CA VAL A 18 1.42 2.54 28.25
C VAL A 18 1.86 2.35 26.79
N ALA A 19 1.48 1.25 26.13
CA ALA A 19 1.82 1.00 24.72
C ALA A 19 0.92 1.72 23.69
N LEU A 20 -0.06 2.53 24.11
CA LEU A 20 -0.94 3.34 23.24
C LEU A 20 -0.67 4.85 23.33
N ALA A 21 0.42 5.28 23.97
CA ALA A 21 0.58 6.66 24.43
C ALA A 21 0.94 7.71 23.36
N ASP A 22 1.24 7.33 22.11
CA ASP A 22 1.78 8.28 21.11
C ASP A 22 0.98 8.36 19.80
N SER A 23 -0.23 7.79 19.75
CA SER A 23 -1.11 7.88 18.57
C SER A 23 -2.48 8.42 18.94
N THR A 24 -3.05 9.33 18.15
CA THR A 24 -4.44 9.77 18.32
C THR A 24 -5.42 8.77 17.74
N PRO A 25 -6.58 8.49 18.36
CA PRO A 25 -7.58 7.58 17.80
C PRO A 25 -8.32 8.16 16.58
N VAL A 26 -8.47 9.48 16.52
CA VAL A 26 -9.09 10.18 15.38
C VAL A 26 -8.23 11.38 15.00
N MET A 27 -8.09 11.65 13.71
CA MET A 27 -7.36 12.81 13.20
C MET A 27 -8.03 13.42 11.97
N PHE A 28 -8.08 14.74 11.92
CA PHE A 28 -8.29 15.51 10.70
C PHE A 28 -6.95 16.09 10.23
N SER A 29 -6.64 15.95 8.94
CA SER A 29 -5.41 16.46 8.34
C SER A 29 -5.73 17.35 7.14
N THR A 30 -5.03 18.48 7.04
CA THR A 30 -5.14 19.38 5.89
C THR A 30 -3.82 20.09 5.59
N ILE A 31 -3.85 21.00 4.61
CA ILE A 31 -2.71 21.72 4.05
C ILE A 31 -1.76 22.28 5.12
N ASP A 32 -0.52 22.53 4.69
CA ASP A 32 0.56 23.03 5.54
C ASP A 32 0.86 22.10 6.74
N ASN A 33 0.66 20.79 6.56
CA ASN A 33 0.85 19.75 7.58
C ASN A 33 0.02 19.99 8.84
N THR A 34 -1.15 20.60 8.69
CA THR A 34 -2.06 20.86 9.82
C THR A 34 -2.78 19.58 10.20
N ASN A 35 -2.42 19.02 11.36
CA ASN A 35 -3.04 17.84 11.94
C ASN A 35 -3.80 18.21 13.23
N ALA A 36 -5.04 17.76 13.35
CA ALA A 36 -5.90 17.98 14.50
C ALA A 36 -6.43 16.64 15.04
N PRO A 37 -6.03 16.21 16.25
CA PRO A 37 -5.04 16.84 17.13
C PRO A 37 -3.63 16.78 16.55
N SER A 38 -2.75 17.66 17.03
CA SER A 38 -1.34 17.73 16.60
C SER A 38 -0.57 16.49 17.08
N ASN A 39 -0.48 15.49 16.19
CA ASN A 39 0.29 14.26 16.38
C ASN A 39 0.80 13.80 14.99
N SER A 40 1.82 12.94 14.97
CA SER A 40 2.35 12.31 13.76
C SER A 40 1.87 10.86 13.58
N SER A 41 1.03 10.34 14.47
CA SER A 41 0.57 8.95 14.42
C SER A 41 -0.92 8.83 14.73
N VAL A 42 -1.62 7.96 14.00
CA VAL A 42 -3.05 7.70 14.16
C VAL A 42 -3.30 6.21 14.42
N GLY A 43 -3.94 5.90 15.54
CA GLY A 43 -4.35 4.55 15.94
C GLY A 43 -5.87 4.39 15.86
N GLY A 44 -6.44 4.60 14.67
CA GLY A 44 -7.88 4.58 14.45
C GLY A 44 -8.26 5.15 13.09
N VAL A 45 -8.89 6.33 13.06
CA VAL A 45 -9.43 6.91 11.82
C VAL A 45 -8.81 8.27 11.52
N ARG A 46 -8.29 8.44 10.30
CA ARG A 46 -7.85 9.74 9.79
C ARG A 46 -8.73 10.19 8.63
N LEU A 47 -9.04 11.49 8.56
CA LEU A 47 -9.62 12.13 7.39
C LEU A 47 -8.66 13.22 6.89
N ALA A 48 -8.07 13.01 5.73
CA ALA A 48 -7.24 13.97 5.03
C ALA A 48 -8.03 14.72 3.94
N VAL A 49 -7.98 16.04 3.97
CA VAL A 49 -8.59 16.92 2.98
C VAL A 49 -7.53 17.89 2.45
N LEU A 50 -7.44 18.00 1.12
CA LEU A 50 -6.42 18.69 0.32
C LEU A 50 -5.04 18.02 0.36
N HIS A 51 -4.35 18.10 1.49
CA HIS A 51 -3.06 17.45 1.70
C HIS A 51 -2.93 17.14 3.18
N GLY A 52 -2.44 15.96 3.59
CA GLY A 52 -2.16 15.71 5.01
C GLY A 52 -1.05 14.70 5.18
N GLN A 53 -0.07 14.98 6.02
CA GLN A 53 1.09 14.11 6.23
C GLN A 53 1.19 13.65 7.69
N VAL A 54 1.35 12.35 7.90
CA VAL A 54 1.69 11.75 9.20
C VAL A 54 2.68 10.60 9.01
N ASN A 55 3.35 10.17 10.07
CA ASN A 55 4.31 9.08 10.00
C ASN A 55 3.60 7.72 9.90
N GLU A 56 2.60 7.49 10.75
CA GLU A 56 1.95 6.18 10.84
C GLU A 56 0.43 6.27 10.96
N VAL A 57 -0.28 5.44 10.18
CA VAL A 57 -1.69 5.12 10.41
C VAL A 57 -1.86 3.63 10.66
N LYS A 58 -2.42 3.29 11.82
CA LYS A 58 -2.90 1.94 12.16
C LYS A 58 -4.42 1.98 12.25
N GLY A 59 -5.10 1.69 11.15
CA GLY A 59 -6.55 1.77 11.04
C GLY A 59 -7.02 2.21 9.65
N VAL A 60 -7.91 3.20 9.56
CA VAL A 60 -8.50 3.66 8.30
C VAL A 60 -8.11 5.10 8.02
N ASP A 61 -7.54 5.34 6.86
CA ASP A 61 -7.18 6.66 6.35
C ASP A 61 -8.06 7.05 5.17
N PHE A 62 -8.93 8.03 5.35
CA PHE A 62 -9.77 8.57 4.29
C PHE A 62 -9.09 9.77 3.63
N SER A 63 -9.04 9.79 2.31
CA SER A 63 -8.69 10.99 1.54
C SER A 63 -9.92 11.46 0.77
N LEU A 64 -10.25 12.76 0.81
CA LEU A 64 -11.51 13.27 0.23
C LEU A 64 -11.31 14.05 -1.08
N LEU A 65 -10.48 15.09 -1.04
CA LEU A 65 -10.13 15.91 -2.20
C LEU A 65 -8.65 16.18 -2.07
N GLY A 66 -7.80 15.65 -2.94
CA GLY A 66 -6.34 15.80 -2.84
C GLY A 66 -5.64 14.57 -2.26
N MET A 67 -4.50 14.75 -1.59
CA MET A 67 -3.58 13.64 -1.29
C MET A 67 -3.37 13.42 0.21
N SER A 68 -3.62 12.21 0.66
CA SER A 68 -3.24 11.76 2.00
C SER A 68 -1.88 11.10 1.94
N GLU A 69 -0.93 11.55 2.77
CA GLU A 69 0.44 11.05 2.81
C GLU A 69 0.73 10.37 4.16
N THR A 70 1.28 9.15 4.10
CA THR A 70 1.83 8.42 5.24
C THR A 70 3.22 7.89 4.93
N ASP A 71 4.05 7.68 5.95
CA ASP A 71 5.23 6.83 5.77
C ASP A 71 4.86 5.36 5.87
N ARG A 72 4.06 5.00 6.88
CA ARG A 72 3.61 3.64 7.15
C ARG A 72 2.10 3.59 7.34
N THR A 73 1.43 2.66 6.67
CA THR A 73 0.02 2.35 6.93
C THR A 73 -0.13 0.86 7.21
N THR A 74 -0.82 0.53 8.32
CA THR A 74 -1.35 -0.81 8.59
C THR A 74 -2.87 -0.73 8.70
N GLY A 75 -3.56 -1.10 7.64
CA GLY A 75 -5.03 -1.04 7.57
C GLY A 75 -5.54 -0.67 6.18
N VAL A 76 -6.41 0.34 6.09
CA VAL A 76 -7.08 0.72 4.84
C VAL A 76 -6.81 2.18 4.50
N ASN A 77 -6.25 2.45 3.33
CA ASN A 77 -6.31 3.77 2.71
C ASN A 77 -7.55 3.80 1.79
N PHE A 78 -8.43 4.79 1.95
CA PHE A 78 -9.65 4.90 1.15
C PHE A 78 -9.83 6.31 0.58
N GLY A 79 -9.60 6.44 -0.73
CA GLY A 79 -9.92 7.61 -1.53
C GLY A 79 -11.41 7.74 -1.79
N LEU A 80 -12.03 8.73 -1.17
CA LEU A 80 -13.37 9.22 -1.45
C LEU A 80 -13.27 10.32 -2.52
N PHE A 81 -14.28 10.43 -3.39
CA PHE A 81 -14.35 11.47 -4.44
C PHE A 81 -13.05 11.60 -5.28
N PHE A 82 -12.26 12.67 -5.06
CA PHE A 82 -10.97 12.91 -5.74
C PHE A 82 -9.79 12.79 -4.77
N GLY A 83 -9.95 12.00 -3.72
CA GLY A 83 -8.92 11.61 -2.78
C GLY A 83 -7.95 10.58 -3.38
N ALA A 84 -6.67 10.81 -3.15
CA ALA A 84 -5.58 9.91 -3.45
C ALA A 84 -4.79 9.61 -2.18
N SER A 85 -4.14 8.45 -2.14
CA SER A 85 -3.24 8.08 -1.04
C SER A 85 -1.82 7.86 -1.53
N LYS A 86 -0.86 8.36 -0.75
CA LYS A 86 0.59 8.16 -0.94
C LYS A 86 1.19 7.54 0.31
N VAL A 87 1.82 6.38 0.18
CA VAL A 87 2.56 5.70 1.25
C VAL A 87 4.04 5.63 0.87
N ASN A 88 4.90 6.25 1.68
CA ASN A 88 6.30 6.41 1.34
C ASN A 88 7.14 5.15 1.60
N GLN A 89 6.85 4.37 2.65
CA GLN A 89 7.72 3.28 3.11
C GLN A 89 7.04 1.91 3.16
N GLU A 90 5.95 1.76 3.89
CA GLU A 90 5.32 0.45 4.10
C GLU A 90 3.79 0.54 4.11
N MET A 91 3.13 -0.18 3.20
CA MET A 91 1.68 -0.36 3.18
C MET A 91 1.33 -1.81 3.49
N LYS A 92 0.62 -2.06 4.61
CA LYS A 92 0.08 -3.38 4.98
C LYS A 92 -1.44 -3.31 5.03
N GLY A 93 -2.11 -4.00 4.11
CA GLY A 93 -3.57 -4.02 4.03
C GLY A 93 -4.10 -3.62 2.66
N VAL A 94 -5.03 -2.67 2.60
CA VAL A 94 -5.76 -2.33 1.35
C VAL A 94 -5.66 -0.84 1.04
N SER A 95 -5.23 -0.50 -0.17
CA SER A 95 -5.39 0.85 -0.73
C SER A 95 -6.52 0.83 -1.76
N LEU A 96 -7.54 1.65 -1.55
CA LEU A 96 -8.73 1.78 -2.41
C LEU A 96 -8.86 3.22 -2.86
N GLY A 97 -8.80 3.53 -4.15
CA GLY A 97 -8.94 4.92 -4.60
C GLY A 97 -8.75 5.11 -6.09
N LEU A 98 -8.97 6.33 -6.59
CA LEU A 98 -8.68 6.63 -8.00
C LEU A 98 -7.18 6.52 -8.29
N PHE A 99 -6.35 6.97 -7.35
CA PHE A 99 -4.90 6.97 -7.46
C PHE A 99 -4.27 6.49 -6.15
N ASN A 100 -3.53 5.38 -6.21
CA ASN A 100 -2.77 4.84 -5.10
C ASN A 100 -1.27 4.93 -5.44
N TRP A 101 -0.48 5.58 -4.58
CA TRP A 101 0.97 5.72 -4.76
C TRP A 101 1.73 5.09 -3.59
N ASN A 102 2.28 3.91 -3.76
CA ASN A 102 3.03 3.18 -2.72
C ASN A 102 4.51 3.03 -3.11
N GLN A 103 5.36 3.93 -2.63
CA GLN A 103 6.78 4.02 -3.03
C GLN A 103 7.67 2.94 -2.40
N GLY A 104 7.22 2.30 -1.33
CA GLY A 104 8.00 1.30 -0.61
C GLY A 104 7.48 -0.12 -0.79
N GLN A 105 7.42 -0.88 0.30
CA GLN A 105 6.89 -2.24 0.29
C GLN A 105 5.38 -2.23 0.55
N THR A 106 4.62 -2.85 -0.34
CA THR A 106 3.21 -3.16 -0.10
C THR A 106 3.05 -4.65 0.19
N THR A 107 2.36 -4.99 1.27
CA THR A 107 1.87 -6.34 1.54
C THR A 107 0.34 -6.27 1.61
N GLY A 108 -0.33 -6.65 0.53
CA GLY A 108 -1.79 -6.56 0.43
C GLY A 108 -2.32 -6.14 -0.95
N LEU A 109 -3.40 -5.36 -0.96
CA LEU A 109 -4.17 -5.06 -2.18
C LEU A 109 -4.11 -3.57 -2.51
N ASN A 110 -3.82 -3.23 -3.76
CA ASN A 110 -4.00 -1.87 -4.30
C ASN A 110 -5.08 -1.91 -5.37
N LEU A 111 -6.27 -1.38 -5.07
CA LEU A 111 -7.40 -1.33 -5.99
C LEU A 111 -7.65 0.12 -6.41
N GLY A 112 -7.65 0.39 -7.71
CA GLY A 112 -7.90 1.75 -8.18
C GLY A 112 -8.04 1.95 -9.68
N ALA A 113 -8.03 3.19 -10.13
CA ALA A 113 -7.92 3.48 -11.56
C ALA A 113 -6.44 3.43 -11.99
N VAL A 114 -5.55 3.96 -11.15
CA VAL A 114 -4.11 3.94 -11.35
C VAL A 114 -3.40 3.55 -10.05
N ASN A 115 -2.51 2.57 -10.15
CA ASN A 115 -1.60 2.19 -9.07
C ASN A 115 -0.15 2.50 -9.49
N VAL A 116 0.52 3.36 -8.73
CA VAL A 116 1.98 3.59 -8.85
C VAL A 116 2.63 2.95 -7.64
N THR A 117 3.37 1.87 -7.84
CA THR A 117 3.93 1.08 -6.75
C THR A 117 5.42 0.81 -6.92
N ASN A 118 6.07 0.31 -5.87
CA ASN A 118 7.45 -0.17 -5.97
C ASN A 118 7.48 -1.70 -5.82
N ASN A 119 7.45 -2.22 -4.58
CA ASN A 119 7.36 -3.66 -4.33
C ASN A 119 5.97 -4.03 -3.83
N VAL A 120 5.39 -5.10 -4.36
CA VAL A 120 4.04 -5.55 -4.02
C VAL A 120 4.02 -7.06 -3.79
N GLU A 121 3.96 -7.44 -2.52
CA GLU A 121 3.60 -8.77 -2.05
C GLU A 121 2.07 -8.85 -1.91
N GLY A 122 1.40 -9.00 -3.04
CA GLY A 122 -0.05 -9.10 -3.11
C GLY A 122 -0.56 -8.78 -4.51
N LEU A 123 -1.64 -8.00 -4.61
CA LEU A 123 -2.33 -7.73 -5.87
C LEU A 123 -2.44 -6.22 -6.13
N ASN A 124 -1.95 -5.81 -7.29
CA ASN A 124 -2.35 -4.56 -7.91
C ASN A 124 -3.49 -4.81 -8.90
N TRP A 125 -4.65 -4.22 -8.66
CA TRP A 125 -5.76 -4.24 -9.60
C TRP A 125 -6.17 -2.81 -9.95
N SER A 126 -5.87 -2.39 -11.19
CA SER A 126 -6.32 -1.10 -11.68
C SER A 126 -6.44 -1.04 -13.20
N ALA A 127 -6.87 0.08 -13.78
CA ALA A 127 -6.78 0.24 -15.23
C ALA A 127 -5.31 0.31 -15.67
N VAL A 128 -4.46 1.00 -14.89
CA VAL A 128 -3.03 1.14 -15.16
C VAL A 128 -2.21 0.86 -13.90
N ASN A 129 -1.44 -0.23 -13.91
CA ASN A 129 -0.44 -0.51 -12.90
C ASN A 129 0.95 -0.11 -13.42
N TYR A 130 1.68 0.69 -12.66
CA TYR A 130 3.08 1.02 -12.91
C TYR A 130 3.91 0.71 -11.66
N SER A 131 4.91 -0.16 -11.80
CA SER A 131 5.67 -0.68 -10.65
C SER A 131 7.18 -0.64 -10.89
N GLU A 132 7.92 0.06 -10.03
CA GLU A 132 9.38 0.20 -10.18
C GLU A 132 10.18 -0.98 -9.61
N GLY A 133 9.53 -1.87 -8.85
CA GLY A 133 10.12 -3.02 -8.19
C GLY A 133 9.47 -4.35 -8.60
N TYR A 134 9.41 -5.27 -7.65
CA TYR A 134 8.81 -6.59 -7.84
C TYR A 134 7.32 -6.61 -7.52
N THR A 135 6.50 -7.20 -8.39
CA THR A 135 5.07 -7.43 -8.15
C THR A 135 4.71 -8.91 -8.16
N MET A 136 3.91 -9.34 -7.18
CA MET A 136 3.38 -10.71 -7.14
C MET A 136 2.32 -10.94 -8.23
N ALA A 137 1.35 -10.03 -8.32
CA ALA A 137 0.27 -10.10 -9.30
C ALA A 137 -0.18 -8.68 -9.70
N ASP A 138 -0.18 -8.41 -11.00
CA ASP A 138 -0.77 -7.19 -11.56
C ASP A 138 -1.93 -7.54 -12.51
N ILE A 139 -3.10 -6.97 -12.27
CA ILE A 139 -4.29 -7.11 -13.12
C ILE A 139 -4.74 -5.73 -13.60
N GLY A 140 -4.86 -5.54 -14.91
CA GLY A 140 -5.32 -4.26 -15.45
C GLY A 140 -5.45 -4.18 -16.96
N LEU A 141 -5.77 -2.99 -17.49
CA LEU A 141 -5.71 -2.80 -18.95
C LEU A 141 -4.24 -2.74 -19.38
N ALA A 142 -3.42 -2.01 -18.64
CA ALA A 142 -1.98 -1.96 -18.81
C ALA A 142 -1.27 -2.24 -17.47
N SER A 143 -0.32 -3.17 -17.48
CA SER A 143 0.54 -3.46 -16.34
C SER A 143 1.99 -3.36 -16.78
N ILE A 144 2.73 -2.41 -16.21
CA ILE A 144 4.14 -2.17 -16.48
C ILE A 144 4.89 -2.33 -15.16
N SER A 145 5.86 -3.23 -15.11
CA SER A 145 6.67 -3.43 -13.91
C SER A 145 8.14 -3.64 -14.25
N LYS A 146 9.02 -3.50 -13.25
CA LYS A 146 10.42 -3.91 -13.42
C LYS A 146 10.56 -5.43 -13.35
N LYS A 147 9.86 -6.04 -12.39
CA LYS A 147 9.82 -7.49 -12.24
C LYS A 147 8.43 -7.94 -11.82
N SER A 148 7.94 -9.05 -12.35
CA SER A 148 6.64 -9.60 -11.99
C SER A 148 6.64 -11.11 -11.91
N ASN A 149 5.72 -11.68 -11.12
CA ASN A 149 5.42 -13.12 -11.16
C ASN A 149 4.19 -13.42 -12.02
N PHE A 150 3.13 -12.62 -11.91
CA PHE A 150 1.91 -12.81 -12.69
C PHE A 150 1.38 -11.48 -13.22
N GLN A 151 1.06 -11.40 -14.51
CA GLN A 151 0.36 -10.25 -15.07
C GLN A 151 -0.82 -10.69 -15.93
N LEU A 152 -1.96 -10.01 -15.77
CA LEU A 152 -3.14 -10.19 -16.60
C LEU A 152 -3.62 -8.83 -17.11
N GLY A 153 -3.73 -8.69 -18.43
CA GLY A 153 -4.21 -7.44 -19.00
C GLY A 153 -4.30 -7.37 -20.51
N PHE A 154 -4.63 -6.20 -21.06
CA PHE A 154 -4.57 -6.01 -22.51
C PHE A 154 -3.10 -5.88 -22.95
N PHE A 155 -2.33 -5.13 -22.17
CA PHE A 155 -0.90 -4.92 -22.38
C PHE A 155 -0.14 -5.20 -21.07
N ASN A 156 0.80 -6.14 -21.12
CA ASN A 156 1.69 -6.44 -20.00
C ASN A 156 3.13 -6.20 -20.44
N MET A 157 3.92 -5.55 -19.60
CA MET A 157 5.34 -5.30 -19.84
C MET A 157 6.12 -5.45 -18.54
N THR A 158 7.20 -6.21 -18.59
CA THR A 158 8.17 -6.31 -17.49
C THR A 158 9.59 -6.45 -18.02
N ASP A 159 10.60 -6.04 -17.27
CA ASP A 159 11.98 -6.40 -17.63
C ASP A 159 12.19 -7.90 -17.35
N GLN A 160 11.70 -8.38 -16.20
CA GLN A 160 11.81 -9.78 -15.80
C GLN A 160 10.45 -10.37 -15.39
N ILE A 161 10.04 -11.46 -16.04
CA ILE A 161 8.90 -12.30 -15.63
C ILE A 161 9.43 -13.57 -14.94
N ASP A 162 8.90 -13.91 -13.76
CA ASP A 162 9.22 -15.14 -13.03
C ASP A 162 8.17 -16.24 -13.23
N GLY A 163 6.92 -15.87 -13.53
CA GLY A 163 5.81 -16.78 -13.78
C GLY A 163 5.24 -16.60 -15.18
N VAL A 164 4.05 -16.01 -15.29
CA VAL A 164 3.30 -15.93 -16.55
C VAL A 164 2.61 -14.57 -16.73
N GLN A 165 2.63 -14.08 -17.96
CA GLN A 165 1.83 -12.96 -18.42
C GLN A 165 0.71 -13.51 -19.31
N ILE A 166 -0.51 -12.99 -19.16
CA ILE A 166 -1.66 -13.32 -20.01
C ILE A 166 -2.28 -12.02 -20.50
N GLY A 167 -2.41 -11.87 -21.82
CA GLY A 167 -2.91 -10.63 -22.40
C GLY A 167 -2.81 -10.54 -23.90
N LEU A 168 -3.41 -9.51 -24.52
CA LEU A 168 -3.34 -9.36 -25.98
C LEU A 168 -1.90 -9.17 -26.45
N LEU A 169 -1.09 -8.44 -25.68
CA LEU A 169 0.33 -8.26 -25.91
C LEU A 169 1.09 -8.34 -24.58
N ASN A 170 2.07 -9.24 -24.51
CA ASN A 170 2.88 -9.48 -23.32
C ASN A 170 4.36 -9.35 -23.67
N CYS A 171 5.06 -8.40 -23.06
CA CYS A 171 6.47 -8.14 -23.29
C CYS A 171 7.30 -8.42 -22.04
N ALA A 172 8.40 -9.16 -22.21
CA ALA A 172 9.37 -9.46 -21.17
C ALA A 172 10.77 -9.64 -21.77
N ASP A 173 11.80 -8.99 -21.23
CA ASP A 173 13.17 -9.13 -21.77
C ASP A 173 13.70 -10.55 -21.62
N ASN A 174 13.32 -11.25 -20.55
CA ASN A 174 13.60 -12.67 -20.33
C ASN A 174 12.48 -13.61 -20.79
N GLY A 175 11.48 -13.12 -21.53
CA GLY A 175 10.36 -13.92 -22.00
C GLY A 175 10.77 -14.97 -23.04
N PHE A 176 9.90 -15.96 -23.24
CA PHE A 176 10.00 -16.95 -24.33
C PHE A 176 10.25 -16.26 -25.68
N PHE A 177 9.54 -15.15 -25.91
CA PHE A 177 9.92 -14.09 -26.84
C PHE A 177 9.84 -12.73 -26.14
N LYS A 178 10.58 -11.74 -26.67
CA LYS A 178 10.55 -10.36 -26.15
C LYS A 178 9.14 -9.79 -26.04
N CYS A 179 8.30 -10.06 -27.04
CA CYS A 179 6.86 -9.81 -26.97
C CYS A 179 6.11 -10.97 -27.64
N PHE A 180 5.06 -11.49 -26.98
CA PHE A 180 4.24 -12.59 -27.49
C PHE A 180 2.75 -12.36 -27.18
N PRO A 181 1.84 -12.65 -28.12
CA PRO A 181 0.41 -12.50 -27.89
C PRO A 181 -0.14 -13.61 -26.99
N ILE A 182 -1.26 -13.32 -26.32
CA ILE A 182 -2.05 -14.22 -25.47
C ILE A 182 -1.36 -14.63 -24.18
N VAL A 183 -0.14 -15.19 -24.25
CA VAL A 183 0.61 -15.69 -23.10
C VAL A 183 2.10 -15.39 -23.26
N ASN A 184 2.86 -15.15 -22.18
CA ASN A 184 4.32 -15.14 -22.20
C ASN A 184 4.85 -15.61 -20.83
N PHE A 185 6.05 -16.17 -20.78
CA PHE A 185 6.66 -16.74 -19.57
C PHE A 185 8.18 -16.73 -19.71
N ALA A 186 8.91 -16.93 -18.62
CA ALA A 186 10.37 -16.92 -18.61
C ALA A 186 10.96 -18.00 -19.54
N LYS A 187 12.03 -17.68 -20.27
CA LYS A 187 12.79 -18.63 -21.10
C LYS A 187 13.58 -19.64 -20.26
#